data_AF-A0A0C3NHR2-F1
#
_entry.id   AF-A0A0C3NHR2-F1
#
_cell.length_a   1.000
_cell.length_b   1.000
_cell.length_c   1.000
_cell.angle_alpha   90.00
_cell.angle_beta   90.00
_cell.angle_gamma   90.00
#
_symmetry.space_group_name_H-M   'P 1'
#
loop_
_entity.id
_entity.type
_entity.pdbx_description
1 polymer ?
#
loop_
_entity_poly.entity_id
_entity_poly.type
_entity_poly.pdbx_seq_one_letter_code
_entity_poly.pdbx_strand_id
1 'polypeptide(L)'
;MYYRVGGKVMGVLNDYDLSSLASSANPLSNKRTGTIPFMAIDLLKEDGQDGKVKHLYRHDMESLIYVFIWISLQYKDGKPLNPGPLDSWAKVDARGFAAKKMSFLFVGEVPDDTNNYMLVSELMEFLLQEIQTHGRLKRAKVCARVRLIGASTETVKDDARRAMEALDCELEKEGDEDLYNRFLSRIPSVN
;
A
#
# COMPACT_ATOMS: atom_id res chain seq x y z
N MET A 1 -7.17 -8.97 17.94
CA MET A 1 -7.61 -9.24 19.33
C MET A 1 -7.57 -7.93 20.13
N TYR A 2 -8.24 -7.79 21.28
CA TYR A 2 -8.09 -6.59 22.12
C TYR A 2 -8.19 -6.89 23.62
N TYR A 3 -7.60 -6.03 24.44
CA TYR A 3 -7.77 -6.03 25.89
C TYR A 3 -8.00 -4.61 26.41
N ARG A 4 -8.29 -4.44 27.71
CA ARG A 4 -8.55 -3.13 28.32
C ARG A 4 -7.54 -2.84 29.43
N VAL A 5 -6.97 -1.63 29.43
CA VAL A 5 -6.07 -1.14 30.48
C VAL A 5 -6.53 0.25 30.90
N GLY A 6 -6.90 0.43 32.17
CA GLY A 6 -7.34 1.74 32.68
C GLY A 6 -8.51 2.34 31.90
N GLY A 7 -9.46 1.52 31.46
CA GLY A 7 -10.61 1.96 30.63
C GLY A 7 -10.31 2.14 29.14
N LYS A 8 -9.04 2.13 28.72
CA LYS A 8 -8.64 2.23 27.30
C LYS A 8 -8.67 0.86 26.63
N VAL A 9 -9.11 0.82 25.37
CA VAL A 9 -9.05 -0.38 24.52
C VAL A 9 -7.67 -0.43 23.85
N MET A 10 -6.99 -1.57 24.00
CA MET A 10 -5.69 -1.83 23.38
C MET A 10 -5.87 -2.89 22.30
N GLY A 11 -5.64 -2.51 21.05
CA GLY A 11 -5.59 -3.44 19.93
C GLY A 11 -4.33 -4.31 20.00
N VAL A 12 -4.48 -5.59 19.68
CA VAL A 12 -3.37 -6.55 19.58
C VAL A 12 -3.38 -7.13 18.18
N LEU A 13 -2.25 -6.94 17.48
CA LEU A 13 -1.96 -7.64 16.23
C LEU A 13 -1.76 -9.12 16.54
N ASN A 14 -2.64 -9.95 15.99
CA ASN A 14 -2.65 -11.39 16.14
C ASN A 14 -2.58 -12.06 14.76
N ASP A 15 -2.57 -13.40 14.76
CA ASP A 15 -2.61 -14.21 13.53
C ASP A 15 -1.33 -14.09 12.68
N TYR A 16 -0.24 -14.66 13.20
CA TYR A 16 1.07 -14.69 12.53
C TYR A 16 1.29 -15.97 11.72
N ASP A 17 0.25 -16.79 11.52
CA ASP A 17 0.36 -18.11 10.86
C ASP A 17 0.79 -17.99 9.39
N LEU A 18 0.55 -16.84 8.77
CA LEU A 18 0.95 -16.51 7.40
C LEU A 18 2.13 -15.54 7.31
N SER A 19 2.75 -15.21 8.45
CA SER A 19 3.90 -14.31 8.49
C SER A 19 5.14 -14.94 7.87
N SER A 20 6.03 -14.12 7.32
CA SER A 20 7.30 -14.57 6.76
C SER A 20 8.43 -13.62 7.13
N LEU A 21 9.65 -14.15 7.19
CA LEU A 21 10.83 -13.31 7.41
C LEU A 21 11.10 -12.47 6.16
N ALA A 22 11.38 -11.18 6.35
CA ALA A 22 11.73 -10.25 5.27
C ALA A 22 12.95 -10.70 4.43
N SER A 23 13.83 -11.53 5.01
CA SER A 23 15.00 -12.11 4.37
C SER A 23 14.73 -13.41 3.61
N SER A 24 13.51 -13.94 3.63
CA SER A 24 13.19 -15.20 2.95
C SER A 24 13.22 -15.03 1.43
N ALA A 25 13.87 -15.97 0.73
CA ALA A 25 14.13 -15.85 -0.71
C ALA A 25 12.88 -16.02 -1.60
N ASN A 26 11.80 -16.57 -1.05
CA ASN A 26 10.53 -16.82 -1.73
C ASN A 26 9.37 -16.72 -0.73
N PRO A 27 8.99 -15.51 -0.28
CA PRO A 27 7.81 -15.39 0.55
C PRO A 27 6.61 -15.79 -0.33
N LEU A 28 6.01 -16.94 -0.03
CA LEU A 28 4.74 -17.40 -0.62
C LEU A 28 3.57 -16.43 -0.34
N SER A 29 3.83 -15.33 0.38
CA SER A 29 2.88 -14.35 0.94
C SER A 29 1.93 -13.71 -0.07
N ASN A 30 2.28 -13.73 -1.36
CA ASN A 30 1.49 -13.00 -2.37
C ASN A 30 0.61 -13.92 -3.21
N LYS A 31 0.91 -15.22 -3.30
CA LYS A 31 0.18 -16.15 -4.18
C LYS A 31 -1.16 -16.63 -3.61
N ARG A 32 -1.47 -16.39 -2.33
CA ARG A 32 -2.71 -16.92 -1.72
C ARG A 32 -3.21 -16.32 -0.40
N THR A 33 -2.54 -15.32 0.18
CA THR A 33 -2.66 -15.07 1.63
C THR A 33 -3.13 -13.67 2.04
N GLY A 34 -3.36 -12.76 1.10
CA GLY A 34 -3.90 -11.43 1.45
C GLY A 34 -5.42 -11.34 1.25
N THR A 35 -6.10 -10.75 2.23
CA THR A 35 -7.50 -10.34 2.10
C THR A 35 -7.60 -9.20 1.08
N ILE A 36 -8.17 -9.48 -0.10
CA ILE A 36 -8.20 -8.58 -1.28
C ILE A 36 -8.52 -7.10 -0.92
N PRO A 37 -9.53 -6.80 -0.07
CA PRO A 37 -9.81 -5.43 0.36
C PRO A 37 -8.63 -4.66 0.94
N PHE A 38 -7.76 -5.33 1.70
CA PHE A 38 -6.67 -4.70 2.42
C PHE A 38 -5.34 -4.84 1.69
N MET A 39 -5.19 -5.81 0.79
CA MET A 39 -3.96 -6.01 0.03
C MET A 39 -3.51 -4.74 -0.73
N ALA A 40 -2.23 -4.40 -0.64
CA ALA A 40 -1.62 -3.28 -1.36
C ALA A 40 -1.85 -3.36 -2.89
N ILE A 41 -1.97 -2.20 -3.56
CA ILE A 41 -2.24 -2.08 -5.00
C ILE A 41 -1.19 -2.81 -5.84
N ASP A 42 0.08 -2.74 -5.45
CA ASP A 42 1.15 -3.42 -6.17
C ASP A 42 1.08 -4.95 -6.05
N LEU A 43 0.53 -5.46 -4.95
CA LEU A 43 0.31 -6.88 -4.74
C LEU A 43 -0.96 -7.38 -5.46
N LEU A 44 -1.95 -6.51 -5.69
CA LEU A 44 -3.18 -6.83 -6.43
C LEU A 44 -2.99 -6.89 -7.97
N LYS A 45 -1.89 -6.36 -8.50
CA LYS A 45 -1.54 -6.45 -9.93
C LYS A 45 -1.06 -7.85 -10.29
N GLU A 46 -1.04 -8.15 -11.59
CA GLU A 46 -0.65 -9.46 -12.15
C GLU A 46 0.68 -9.97 -11.58
N ASP A 47 1.76 -9.18 -11.62
CA ASP A 47 3.06 -9.58 -11.07
C ASP A 47 3.02 -9.80 -9.54
N GLY A 48 2.16 -9.06 -8.84
CA GLY A 48 1.92 -9.24 -7.41
C GLY A 48 1.25 -10.58 -7.12
N GLN A 49 0.16 -10.87 -7.82
CA GLN A 49 -0.58 -12.14 -7.72
C GLN A 49 0.27 -13.34 -8.15
N ASP A 50 1.19 -13.16 -9.08
CA ASP A 50 2.16 -14.18 -9.49
C ASP A 50 3.30 -14.41 -8.48
N GLY A 51 3.38 -13.59 -7.42
CA GLY A 51 4.43 -13.64 -6.41
C GLY A 51 5.77 -13.08 -6.87
N LYS A 52 5.80 -12.26 -7.91
CA LYS A 52 7.02 -11.63 -8.44
C LYS A 52 7.36 -10.30 -7.76
N VAL A 53 6.39 -9.69 -7.08
CA VAL A 53 6.62 -8.49 -6.27
C VAL A 53 7.10 -8.91 -4.89
N LYS A 54 8.23 -8.41 -4.42
CA LYS A 54 8.70 -8.61 -3.04
C LYS A 54 7.74 -7.94 -2.07
N HIS A 55 7.31 -8.65 -1.02
CA HIS A 55 6.52 -8.04 0.04
C HIS A 55 7.44 -7.18 0.92
N LEU A 56 7.09 -5.91 1.11
CA LEU A 56 7.88 -4.92 1.86
C LEU A 56 6.99 -4.27 2.92
N TYR A 57 7.58 -3.68 3.95
CA TYR A 57 6.87 -3.00 5.03
C TYR A 57 5.82 -1.97 4.53
N ARG A 58 6.14 -1.23 3.45
CA ARG A 58 5.19 -0.31 2.82
C ARG A 58 3.86 -0.95 2.39
N HIS A 59 3.86 -2.24 2.05
CA HIS A 59 2.64 -2.96 1.67
C HIS A 59 1.78 -3.29 2.90
N ASP A 60 2.40 -3.60 4.04
CA ASP A 60 1.70 -3.78 5.32
C ASP A 60 1.14 -2.43 5.80
N MET A 61 1.89 -1.34 5.64
CA MET A 61 1.44 0.01 5.95
C MET A 61 0.25 0.43 5.07
N GLU A 62 0.33 0.23 3.75
CA GLU A 62 -0.80 0.45 2.85
C GLU A 62 -2.03 -0.38 3.26
N SER A 63 -1.81 -1.64 3.66
CA SER A 63 -2.88 -2.51 4.15
C SER A 63 -3.55 -1.98 5.41
N LEU A 64 -2.76 -1.48 6.37
CA LEU A 64 -3.25 -0.86 7.59
C LEU A 64 -4.09 0.39 7.29
N ILE A 65 -3.65 1.25 6.36
CA ILE A 65 -4.43 2.42 5.92
C ILE A 65 -5.77 2.00 5.33
N TYR A 66 -5.80 0.95 4.49
CA TYR A 66 -7.05 0.45 3.94
C TYR A 66 -8.00 -0.09 5.01
N VAL A 67 -7.50 -0.62 6.13
CA VAL A 67 -8.36 -1.00 7.27
C VAL A 67 -9.07 0.24 7.84
N PHE A 68 -8.35 1.35 8.06
CA PHE A 68 -8.96 2.59 8.55
C PHE A 68 -9.99 3.15 7.57
N ILE A 69 -9.64 3.25 6.29
CA ILE A 69 -10.55 3.70 5.22
C ILE A 69 -11.82 2.82 5.20
N TRP A 70 -11.65 1.50 5.23
CA TRP A 70 -12.76 0.55 5.18
C TRP A 70 -13.69 0.68 6.38
N ILE A 71 -13.15 0.73 7.59
CA ILE A 71 -13.97 0.87 8.81
C ILE A 71 -14.74 2.19 8.78
N SER A 72 -14.06 3.29 8.45
CA SER A 72 -14.68 4.63 8.41
C SER A 72 -15.79 4.75 7.37
N LEU A 73 -15.62 4.13 6.19
CA LEU A 73 -16.59 4.24 5.10
C LEU A 73 -17.70 3.19 5.16
N GLN A 74 -17.42 1.98 5.65
CA GLN A 74 -18.39 0.88 5.63
C GLN A 74 -19.19 0.75 6.93
N TYR A 75 -18.85 1.48 7.99
CA TYR A 75 -19.53 1.41 9.28
C TYR A 75 -19.91 2.80 9.81
N LYS A 76 -21.09 2.89 10.41
CA LYS A 76 -21.58 4.06 11.14
C LYS A 76 -22.11 3.63 12.50
N ASP A 77 -21.63 4.28 13.56
CA ASP A 77 -21.98 3.96 14.96
C ASP A 77 -21.84 2.48 15.32
N GLY A 78 -20.77 1.85 14.83
CA GLY A 78 -20.48 0.43 15.06
C GLY A 78 -21.35 -0.55 14.26
N LYS A 79 -22.18 -0.07 13.32
CA LYS A 79 -23.03 -0.89 12.47
C LYS A 79 -22.59 -0.80 11.01
N PRO A 80 -22.60 -1.92 10.26
CA PRO A 80 -22.28 -1.89 8.84
C PRO A 80 -23.36 -1.12 8.07
N LEU A 81 -22.94 -0.34 7.09
CA LEU A 81 -23.82 0.30 6.12
C LEU A 81 -24.27 -0.74 5.07
N ASN A 82 -25.50 -0.59 4.57
CA ASN A 82 -26.04 -1.46 3.52
C ASN A 82 -26.98 -0.67 2.58
N PRO A 83 -26.57 -0.37 1.34
CA PRO A 83 -25.23 -0.62 0.80
C PRO A 83 -24.19 0.30 1.44
N GLY A 84 -22.99 -0.22 1.63
CA GLY A 84 -21.81 0.57 1.97
C GLY A 84 -21.15 1.20 0.72
N PRO A 85 -20.48 2.36 0.84
CA PRO A 85 -19.78 3.02 -0.26
C PRO A 85 -18.80 2.14 -1.04
N LEU A 86 -18.17 1.16 -0.37
CA LEU A 86 -17.15 0.28 -0.95
C LEU A 86 -17.71 -1.08 -1.40
N ASP A 87 -19.00 -1.36 -1.25
CA ASP A 87 -19.58 -2.68 -1.55
C ASP A 87 -19.37 -3.12 -3.00
N SER A 88 -19.32 -2.16 -3.93
CA SER A 88 -19.06 -2.45 -5.34
C SER A 88 -17.64 -2.96 -5.61
N TRP A 89 -16.71 -2.77 -4.66
CA TRP A 89 -15.32 -3.20 -4.80
C TRP A 89 -15.18 -4.69 -4.56
N ALA A 90 -15.95 -5.26 -3.63
CA ALA A 90 -15.93 -6.70 -3.35
C ALA A 90 -16.50 -7.57 -4.50
N LYS A 91 -17.05 -6.94 -5.55
CA LYS A 91 -17.69 -7.62 -6.69
C LYS A 91 -16.77 -7.80 -7.90
N VAL A 92 -15.50 -7.40 -7.80
CA VAL A 92 -14.52 -7.49 -8.90
C VAL A 92 -13.33 -8.37 -8.49
N ASP A 93 -12.57 -8.82 -9.48
CA ASP A 93 -11.32 -9.55 -9.27
C ASP A 93 -10.21 -8.63 -8.70
N ALA A 94 -9.05 -9.21 -8.36
CA ALA A 94 -7.93 -8.45 -7.78
C ALA A 94 -7.51 -7.26 -8.64
N ARG A 95 -7.49 -7.42 -9.97
CA ARG A 95 -7.15 -6.35 -10.91
C ARG A 95 -8.19 -5.23 -10.90
N GLY A 96 -9.47 -5.58 -10.95
CA GLY A 96 -10.56 -4.61 -10.83
C GLY A 96 -10.55 -3.90 -9.47
N PHE A 97 -10.17 -4.60 -8.40
CA PHE A 97 -10.04 -4.03 -7.07
C PHE A 97 -8.91 -3.00 -7.01
N ALA A 98 -7.74 -3.31 -7.58
CA ALA A 98 -6.64 -2.36 -7.73
C ALA A 98 -7.06 -1.12 -8.51
N ALA A 99 -7.83 -1.28 -9.58
CA ALA A 99 -8.34 -0.16 -10.37
C ALA A 99 -9.30 0.73 -9.57
N LYS A 100 -10.19 0.13 -8.76
CA LYS A 100 -11.10 0.88 -7.88
C LYS A 100 -10.35 1.63 -6.77
N LYS A 101 -9.35 0.99 -6.14
CA LYS A 101 -8.44 1.63 -5.18
C LYS A 101 -7.75 2.85 -5.77
N MET A 102 -7.17 2.71 -6.97
CA MET A 102 -6.54 3.82 -7.68
C MET A 102 -7.55 4.92 -8.02
N SER A 103 -8.72 4.57 -8.57
CA SER A 103 -9.75 5.57 -8.86
C SER A 103 -10.15 6.36 -7.61
N PHE A 104 -10.31 5.68 -6.47
CA PHE A 104 -10.67 6.32 -5.22
C PHE A 104 -9.60 7.27 -4.71
N LEU A 105 -8.32 6.89 -4.78
CA LEU A 105 -7.23 7.78 -4.33
C LEU A 105 -7.05 9.00 -5.22
N PHE A 106 -7.34 8.90 -6.52
CA PHE A 106 -7.09 10.00 -7.48
C PHE A 106 -8.28 10.93 -7.69
N VAL A 107 -9.50 10.39 -7.64
CA VAL A 107 -10.73 11.14 -7.96
C VAL A 107 -11.88 10.85 -7.00
N GLY A 108 -11.66 10.04 -5.96
CA GLY A 108 -12.69 9.72 -4.99
C GLY A 108 -12.90 10.86 -4.01
N GLU A 109 -14.16 11.08 -3.65
CA GLU A 109 -14.55 11.99 -2.57
C GLU A 109 -14.90 11.14 -1.34
N VAL A 110 -14.41 11.55 -0.18
CA VAL A 110 -14.87 11.02 1.11
C VAL A 110 -16.21 11.69 1.42
N PRO A 111 -17.30 10.95 1.66
CA PRO A 111 -18.57 11.57 2.04
C PRO A 111 -18.42 12.40 3.32
N ASP A 112 -19.00 13.61 3.36
CA ASP A 112 -18.86 14.55 4.49
C ASP A 112 -19.37 13.97 5.82
N ASP A 113 -20.29 13.01 5.79
CA ASP A 113 -20.83 12.34 6.97
C ASP A 113 -20.02 11.09 7.41
N THR A 114 -18.84 10.88 6.82
CA THR A 114 -17.91 9.79 7.15
C THR A 114 -17.37 9.95 8.57
N ASN A 115 -17.40 8.85 9.34
CA ASN A 115 -16.76 8.82 10.64
C ASN A 115 -15.24 9.00 10.51
N ASN A 116 -14.69 9.93 11.29
CA ASN A 116 -13.28 10.33 11.21
C ASN A 116 -12.87 10.88 9.83
N TYR A 117 -13.76 11.62 9.17
CA TYR A 117 -13.51 12.26 7.86
C TYR A 117 -12.10 12.83 7.71
N MET A 118 -11.65 13.66 8.67
CA MET A 118 -10.32 14.29 8.64
C MET A 118 -9.18 13.26 8.58
N LEU A 119 -9.24 12.22 9.41
CA LEU A 119 -8.25 11.15 9.41
C LEU A 119 -8.26 10.38 8.08
N VAL A 120 -9.44 10.06 7.55
CA VAL A 120 -9.55 9.36 6.26
C VAL A 120 -8.92 10.19 5.13
N SER A 121 -9.23 11.49 5.08
CA SER A 121 -8.68 12.41 4.09
C SER A 121 -7.16 12.54 4.20
N GLU A 122 -6.61 12.66 5.42
CA GLU A 122 -5.17 12.72 5.64
C GLU A 122 -4.45 11.42 5.25
N LEU A 123 -5.03 10.27 5.59
CA LEU A 123 -4.49 8.96 5.23
C LEU A 123 -4.56 8.69 3.72
N MET A 124 -5.64 9.13 3.05
CA MET A 124 -5.76 9.05 1.60
C MET A 124 -4.70 9.90 0.90
N GLU A 125 -4.50 11.15 1.35
CA GLU A 125 -3.48 12.04 0.79
C GLU A 125 -2.07 11.46 0.98
N PHE A 126 -1.78 10.96 2.17
CA PHE A 126 -0.51 10.28 2.46
C PHE A 126 -0.30 9.07 1.54
N LEU A 127 -1.29 8.17 1.45
CA LEU A 127 -1.17 6.99 0.59
C LEU A 127 -1.03 7.35 -0.89
N LEU A 128 -1.73 8.40 -1.36
CA LEU A 128 -1.58 8.92 -2.72
C LEU A 128 -0.15 9.42 -2.97
N GLN A 129 0.44 10.16 -2.04
CA GLN A 129 1.83 10.63 -2.14
C GLN A 129 2.82 9.46 -2.23
N GLU A 130 2.66 8.45 -1.37
CA GLU A 130 3.51 7.24 -1.39
C GLU A 130 3.41 6.49 -2.72
N ILE A 131 2.19 6.25 -3.21
CA ILE A 131 1.96 5.56 -4.49
C ILE A 131 2.50 6.38 -5.66
N GLN A 132 2.36 7.70 -5.65
CA GLN A 132 2.90 8.55 -6.69
C GLN A 132 4.43 8.54 -6.71
N THR A 133 5.08 8.61 -5.54
CA THR A 133 6.54 8.55 -5.41
C THR A 133 7.06 7.22 -5.97
N HIS A 134 6.51 6.09 -5.51
CA HIS A 134 6.89 4.78 -6.03
C HIS A 134 6.58 4.63 -7.53
N GLY A 135 5.45 5.16 -8.00
CA GLY A 135 5.09 5.19 -9.40
C GLY A 135 6.10 5.97 -10.26
N ARG A 136 6.64 7.09 -9.76
CA ARG A 136 7.69 7.86 -10.43
C ARG A 136 8.98 7.06 -10.51
N LEU A 137 9.43 6.43 -9.42
CA LEU A 137 10.64 5.61 -9.40
C LEU A 137 10.56 4.43 -10.38
N LYS A 138 9.42 3.71 -10.40
CA LYS A 138 9.17 2.61 -11.36
C LYS A 138 9.23 3.10 -12.81
N ARG A 139 8.61 4.24 -13.12
CA ARG A 139 8.68 4.84 -14.47
C ARG A 139 10.10 5.26 -14.83
N ALA A 140 10.85 5.85 -13.89
CA ALA A 140 12.24 6.23 -14.11
C ALA A 140 13.11 5.00 -14.44
N LYS A 141 12.86 3.86 -13.75
CA LYS A 141 13.57 2.60 -14.02
C LYS A 141 13.26 2.08 -15.43
N VAL A 142 12.00 2.14 -15.85
CA VAL A 142 11.61 1.80 -17.23
C VAL A 142 12.34 2.70 -18.24
N CYS A 143 12.40 4.00 -18.00
CA CYS A 143 13.15 4.93 -18.85
C CYS A 143 14.65 4.58 -18.92
N ALA A 144 15.28 4.23 -17.79
CA ALA A 144 16.67 3.79 -17.76
C ALA A 144 16.89 2.51 -18.57
N ARG A 145 15.96 1.54 -18.48
CA ARG A 145 15.99 0.32 -19.29
C ARG A 145 15.87 0.61 -20.79
N VAL A 146 14.98 1.53 -21.18
CA VAL A 146 14.85 1.95 -22.59
C VAL A 146 16.17 2.57 -23.10
N ARG A 147 16.82 3.41 -22.29
CA ARG A 147 18.14 3.98 -22.62
C ARG A 147 19.20 2.90 -22.80
N LEU A 148 19.22 1.88 -21.93
CA LEU A 148 20.14 0.75 -22.03
C LEU A 148 19.96 -0.01 -23.36
N ILE A 149 18.72 -0.27 -23.77
CA ILE A 149 18.40 -0.96 -25.03
C ILE A 149 18.83 -0.13 -26.25
N GLY A 150 18.61 1.19 -26.19
CA GLY A 150 18.95 2.11 -27.29
C GLY A 150 20.42 2.61 -27.30
N ALA A 151 21.25 2.16 -26.36
CA ALA A 151 22.60 2.70 -26.19
C ALA A 151 23.56 2.22 -27.29
N SER A 152 24.22 3.18 -27.95
CA SER A 152 25.23 2.93 -28.99
C SER A 152 26.65 2.76 -28.45
N THR A 153 26.92 3.17 -27.21
CA THR A 153 28.25 3.12 -26.59
C THR A 153 28.21 2.40 -25.25
N GLU A 154 29.34 1.83 -24.83
CA GLU A 154 29.42 1.12 -23.54
C GLU A 154 29.25 2.07 -22.35
N THR A 155 29.76 3.30 -22.44
CA THR A 155 29.57 4.33 -21.41
C THR A 155 28.09 4.60 -21.13
N VAL A 156 27.28 4.76 -22.18
CA VAL A 156 25.82 5.00 -22.02
C VAL A 156 25.12 3.78 -21.44
N LYS A 157 25.59 2.57 -21.76
CA LYS A 157 25.07 1.34 -21.14
C LYS A 157 25.42 1.27 -19.65
N ASP A 158 26.67 1.59 -19.27
CA ASP A 158 27.11 1.60 -17.89
C ASP A 158 26.35 2.64 -17.05
N ASP A 159 26.12 3.83 -17.59
CA ASP A 159 25.30 4.86 -16.94
C ASP A 159 23.86 4.38 -16.73
N ALA A 160 23.27 3.73 -17.73
CA ALA A 160 21.91 3.19 -17.63
C ALA A 160 21.81 2.05 -16.61
N ARG A 161 22.81 1.15 -16.56
CA ARG A 161 22.88 0.06 -15.55
C ARG A 161 22.98 0.63 -14.14
N ARG A 162 23.90 1.58 -13.90
CA ARG A 162 24.05 2.25 -12.61
C ARG A 162 22.78 2.97 -12.17
N ALA A 163 22.10 3.64 -13.10
CA ALA A 163 20.82 4.28 -12.81
C ALA A 163 19.73 3.26 -12.41
N MET A 164 19.67 2.10 -13.09
CA MET A 164 18.74 1.03 -12.73
C MET A 164 19.02 0.47 -11.34
N GLU A 165 20.29 0.19 -11.01
CA GLU A 165 20.70 -0.32 -9.69
C GLU A 165 20.39 0.68 -8.56
N ALA A 166 20.64 1.97 -8.79
CA ALA A 166 20.30 3.03 -7.84
C ALA A 166 18.78 3.10 -7.59
N LEU A 167 17.98 3.04 -8.65
CA LEU A 167 16.51 3.05 -8.55
C LEU A 167 15.97 1.77 -7.90
N ASP A 168 16.61 0.63 -8.10
CA ASP A 168 16.26 -0.61 -7.38
C ASP A 168 16.56 -0.51 -5.89
N CYS A 169 17.71 0.07 -5.54
CA CYS A 169 17.98 0.41 -4.15
C CYS A 169 16.91 1.33 -3.57
N GLU A 170 16.53 2.40 -4.25
CA GLU A 170 15.55 3.36 -3.76
C GLU A 170 14.12 2.75 -3.65
N LEU A 171 13.75 1.86 -4.58
CA LEU A 171 12.48 1.14 -4.55
C LEU A 171 12.37 0.12 -3.42
N GLU A 172 13.50 -0.37 -2.89
CA GLU A 172 13.56 -1.33 -1.79
C GLU A 172 13.89 -0.71 -0.42
N LYS A 173 14.69 0.37 -0.37
CA LYS A 173 15.37 0.86 0.84
C LYS A 173 14.71 2.04 1.54
N GLU A 174 13.44 2.35 1.29
CA GLU A 174 12.79 3.25 2.23
C GLU A 174 12.85 2.62 3.62
N GLY A 175 13.49 3.31 4.57
CA GLY A 175 13.64 2.79 5.93
C GLY A 175 12.27 2.64 6.56
N ASP A 176 11.96 1.45 7.06
CA ASP A 176 10.68 1.14 7.69
C ASP A 176 10.34 2.16 8.79
N GLU A 177 11.34 2.60 9.57
CA GLU A 177 11.19 3.62 10.60
C GLU A 177 10.85 5.00 10.03
N ASP A 178 11.47 5.42 8.92
CA ASP A 178 11.18 6.71 8.30
C ASP A 178 9.76 6.73 7.76
N LEU A 179 9.34 5.67 7.07
CA LEU A 179 7.97 5.53 6.57
C LEU A 179 6.97 5.51 7.73
N TYR A 180 7.27 4.78 8.80
CA TYR A 180 6.44 4.71 9.99
C TYR A 180 6.30 6.08 10.66
N ASN A 181 7.38 6.83 10.82
CA ASN A 181 7.36 8.16 11.42
C ASN A 181 6.57 9.15 10.56
N ARG A 182 6.73 9.11 9.23
CA ARG A 182 5.89 9.93 8.33
C ARG A 182 4.41 9.56 8.45
N PHE A 183 4.07 8.27 8.49
CA PHE A 183 2.71 7.81 8.72
C PHE A 183 2.15 8.30 10.06
N LEU A 184 2.88 8.14 11.15
CA LEU A 184 2.46 8.58 12.49
C LEU A 184 2.18 10.07 12.55
N SER A 185 2.95 10.90 11.84
CA SER A 185 2.73 12.34 11.79
C SER A 185 1.39 12.75 11.16
N ARG A 186 0.69 11.82 10.48
CA ARG A 186 -0.66 11.99 9.90
C ARG A 186 -1.79 11.54 10.83
N ILE A 187 -1.49 11.14 12.07
CA ILE A 187 -2.50 10.72 13.04
C ILE A 187 -2.65 11.85 14.06
N PRO A 188 -3.76 12.62 14.04
CA PRO A 188 -3.91 13.82 14.88
C PRO A 188 -3.82 13.58 16.39
N SER A 189 -4.05 12.35 16.85
CA SER A 189 -4.00 11.97 18.27
C SER A 189 -2.61 11.58 18.79
N VAL A 190 -1.59 11.59 17.93
CA VAL A 190 -0.21 11.18 18.25
C VAL A 190 0.75 12.38 18.38
N ASN A 191 0.31 13.59 18.02
CA ASN A 191 1.07 14.85 18.18
C ASN A 191 0.54 15.71 19.31
#